data_AF-A0A960XYJ4-F1
#
_entry.id   AF-A0A960XYJ4-F1
#
_cell.length_a   1.000
_cell.length_b   1.000
_cell.length_c   1.000
_cell.angle_alpha   90.00
_cell.angle_beta   90.00
_cell.angle_gamma   90.00
#
_symmetry.space_group_name_H-M   'P 1'
#
loop_
_entity.id
_entity.type
_entity.pdbx_description
1 polymer ?
#
loop_
_entity_poly.entity_id
_entity_poly.type
_entity_poly.pdbx_seq_one_letter_code
_entity_poly.pdbx_strand_id
1 'polypeptide(L)'
;EKSAMELSRWLLNRGYHSELILDRFTFSCSQSERFDLLFTVCSKLIKAGHGHDAILGGYLLGAHETGKHEQAVKGYESFGQKIRKTNVLHRVALSYIQLRKNSQAETMLMALYRSLAGKSYELDLEQYRKEYSQKLPALLKEEKQGQLPASRQMELGMAHLFSGHYDRAIQVFQSMAASLA
;
A
#
# COMPACT_ATOMS: atom_id res chain seq x y z
N GLU A 1 19.60 11.63 -6.38
CA GLU A 1 20.17 10.46 -7.09
C GLU A 1 21.55 10.01 -6.59
N LYS A 2 22.62 10.81 -6.70
CA LYS A 2 24.00 10.42 -6.31
C LYS A 2 24.11 9.88 -4.88
N SER A 3 23.50 10.56 -3.91
CA SER A 3 23.51 10.15 -2.49
C SER A 3 22.80 8.82 -2.23
N ALA A 4 21.75 8.48 -2.98
CA ALA A 4 21.05 7.20 -2.84
C ALA A 4 21.91 6.03 -3.37
N MET A 5 22.63 6.25 -4.47
CA MET A 5 23.57 5.26 -5.01
C MET A 5 24.79 5.02 -4.11
N GLU A 6 25.37 6.09 -3.57
CA GLU A 6 26.50 5.99 -2.63
C GLU A 6 26.10 5.27 -1.34
N LEU A 7 24.94 5.60 -0.78
CA LEU A 7 24.42 4.96 0.42
C LEU A 7 24.06 3.48 0.18
N SER A 8 23.49 3.14 -0.98
CA SER A 8 23.24 1.75 -1.35
C SER A 8 24.52 0.94 -1.42
N ARG A 9 25.55 1.44 -2.13
CA ARG A 9 26.85 0.76 -2.21
C ARG A 9 27.46 0.56 -0.83
N TRP A 10 27.33 1.55 0.05
CA TRP A 10 27.81 1.45 1.42
C TRP A 10 27.06 0.37 2.22
N LEU A 11 25.72 0.36 2.18
CA LEU A 11 24.88 -0.64 2.85
C LEU A 11 25.16 -2.07 2.35
N LEU A 12 25.37 -2.23 1.05
CA LEU A 12 25.62 -3.53 0.43
C LEU A 12 26.99 -4.12 0.78
N ASN A 13 27.97 -3.26 1.15
CA ASN A 13 29.37 -3.63 1.33
C ASN A 13 29.87 -3.57 2.78
N ARG A 14 29.31 -2.73 3.66
CA ARG A 14 29.80 -2.56 5.04
C ARG A 14 28.96 -3.26 6.12
N GLY A 15 27.75 -3.70 5.79
CA GLY A 15 26.85 -4.33 6.76
C GLY A 15 25.98 -3.32 7.52
N TYR A 16 24.99 -3.85 8.23
CA TYR A 16 23.97 -3.10 8.97
C TYR A 16 24.56 -2.41 10.19
N HIS A 17 24.36 -1.09 10.35
CA HIS A 17 24.94 -0.34 11.49
C HIS A 17 23.92 0.44 12.33
N SER A 18 22.73 0.79 11.83
CA SER A 18 21.63 1.32 12.66
C SER A 18 20.30 1.44 11.89
N GLU A 19 19.18 1.44 12.62
CA GLU A 19 17.83 1.68 12.06
C GLU A 19 17.73 3.05 11.37
N LEU A 20 18.39 4.07 11.92
CA LEU A 20 18.41 5.44 11.38
C LEU A 20 18.96 5.51 9.94
N ILE A 21 20.00 4.73 9.63
CA ILE A 21 20.59 4.72 8.28
C ILE A 21 19.63 4.09 7.28
N LEU A 22 18.88 3.07 7.68
CA LEU A 22 17.90 2.41 6.82
C LEU A 22 16.65 3.26 6.59
N ASP A 23 16.19 3.98 7.61
CA ASP A 23 15.10 4.93 7.45
C ASP A 23 15.50 6.04 6.46
N ARG A 24 16.71 6.59 6.59
CA ARG A 24 17.25 7.57 5.63
C ARG A 24 17.42 6.99 4.22
N PHE A 25 17.87 5.74 4.10
CA PHE A 25 18.00 5.06 2.82
C PHE A 25 16.63 4.87 2.15
N THR A 26 15.66 4.34 2.90
CA THR A 26 14.29 4.08 2.42
C THR A 26 13.63 5.38 2.00
N PHE A 27 13.77 6.43 2.82
CA PHE A 27 13.29 7.77 2.50
C PHE A 27 13.94 8.31 1.22
N SER A 28 15.27 8.25 1.11
CA SER A 28 16.01 8.76 -0.06
C SER A 28 15.62 8.03 -1.35
N CYS A 29 15.42 6.71 -1.30
CA CYS A 29 14.97 5.93 -2.44
C CYS A 29 13.53 6.30 -2.82
N SER A 30 12.63 6.50 -1.86
CA SER A 30 11.26 6.93 -2.12
C SER A 30 11.21 8.31 -2.78
N GLN A 31 12.03 9.27 -2.30
CA GLN A 31 12.07 10.63 -2.85
C GLN A 31 12.74 10.71 -4.23
N SER A 32 13.65 9.78 -4.52
CA SER A 32 14.34 9.72 -5.81
C SER A 32 13.73 8.71 -6.79
N GLU A 33 12.57 8.14 -6.46
CA GLU A 33 11.89 7.08 -7.24
C GLU A 33 12.78 5.85 -7.55
N ARG A 34 13.81 5.61 -6.73
CA ARG A 34 14.75 4.49 -6.88
C ARG A 34 14.24 3.23 -6.19
N PHE A 35 13.03 2.82 -6.57
CA PHE A 35 12.36 1.64 -6.02
C PHE A 35 13.05 0.32 -6.44
N ASP A 36 13.74 0.33 -7.58
CA ASP A 36 14.65 -0.73 -8.02
C ASP A 36 15.74 -1.02 -6.97
N LEU A 37 16.36 0.06 -6.49
CA LEU A 37 17.46 0.02 -5.54
C LEU A 37 16.95 -0.36 -4.15
N LEU A 38 15.82 0.21 -3.75
CA LEU A 38 15.14 -0.10 -2.49
C LEU A 38 14.82 -1.60 -2.41
N PHE A 39 14.19 -2.15 -3.44
CA PHE A 39 13.86 -3.57 -3.51
C PHE A 39 15.10 -4.45 -3.42
N THR A 40 16.15 -4.10 -4.17
CA THR A 40 17.40 -4.88 -4.23
C THR A 40 18.10 -4.94 -2.88
N VAL A 41 18.27 -3.79 -2.22
CA VAL A 41 18.94 -3.69 -0.93
C VAL A 41 18.12 -4.41 0.15
N CYS A 42 16.81 -4.13 0.25
CA CYS A 42 15.97 -4.77 1.26
C CYS A 42 15.88 -6.29 1.05
N SER A 43 15.81 -6.77 -0.20
CA SER A 43 15.83 -8.22 -0.49
C SER A 43 17.12 -8.88 0.00
N LYS A 44 18.29 -8.25 -0.23
CA LYS A 44 19.58 -8.77 0.25
C LYS A 44 19.63 -8.79 1.78
N LEU A 45 19.15 -7.73 2.44
CA LEU A 45 19.14 -7.65 3.90
C LEU A 45 18.21 -8.70 4.53
N ILE A 46 17.04 -8.96 3.94
CA ILE A 46 16.15 -10.04 4.37
C ILE A 46 16.83 -11.40 4.25
N LYS A 47 17.53 -11.67 3.14
CA LYS A 47 18.31 -12.90 2.95
C LYS A 47 19.45 -13.05 3.96
N ALA A 48 20.00 -11.94 4.45
CA ALA A 48 20.99 -11.91 5.51
C ALA A 48 20.40 -12.02 6.93
N GLY A 49 19.07 -12.23 7.06
CA GLY A 49 18.39 -12.45 8.33
C GLY A 49 17.85 -11.17 9.00
N HIS A 50 17.95 -10.01 8.36
CA HIS A 50 17.43 -8.78 8.92
C HIS A 50 15.91 -8.66 8.70
N GLY A 51 15.16 -8.43 9.78
CA GLY A 51 13.69 -8.41 9.77
C GLY A 51 13.06 -7.15 10.39
N HIS A 52 13.77 -6.03 10.41
CA HIS A 52 13.26 -4.75 10.91
C HIS A 52 12.12 -4.23 10.01
N ASP A 53 11.14 -3.55 10.59
CA ASP A 53 9.95 -3.03 9.88
C ASP A 53 10.32 -2.16 8.67
N ALA A 54 11.35 -1.31 8.77
CA ALA A 54 11.83 -0.50 7.65
C ALA A 54 12.32 -1.33 6.46
N ILE A 55 13.00 -2.46 6.72
CA ILE A 55 13.52 -3.36 5.67
C ILE A 55 12.38 -4.11 5.02
N LEU A 56 11.50 -4.70 5.83
CA LEU A 56 10.35 -5.46 5.36
C LEU A 56 9.39 -4.57 4.58
N GLY A 57 9.08 -3.39 5.11
CA GLY A 57 8.26 -2.39 4.43
C GLY A 57 8.89 -1.85 3.16
N GLY A 58 10.20 -1.57 3.18
CA GLY A 58 10.96 -1.15 2.00
C GLY A 58 10.96 -2.22 0.89
N TYR A 59 11.07 -3.51 1.26
CA TYR A 59 10.94 -4.62 0.31
C TYR A 59 9.57 -4.62 -0.36
N LEU A 60 8.49 -4.53 0.41
CA LEU A 60 7.12 -4.56 -0.12
C LEU A 60 6.84 -3.36 -1.03
N LEU A 61 7.27 -2.17 -0.60
CA LEU A 61 7.14 -0.93 -1.37
C LEU A 61 7.92 -1.03 -2.69
N GLY A 62 9.20 -1.37 -2.62
CA GLY A 62 10.05 -1.51 -3.81
C GLY A 62 9.56 -2.61 -4.76
N ALA A 63 8.99 -3.70 -4.24
CA ALA A 63 8.39 -4.75 -5.04
C ALA A 63 7.18 -4.21 -5.82
N HIS A 64 6.25 -3.54 -5.14
CA HIS A 64 5.06 -2.99 -5.79
C HIS A 64 5.41 -1.97 -6.88
N GLU A 65 6.21 -0.96 -6.54
CA GLU A 65 6.52 0.16 -7.44
C GLU A 65 7.37 -0.29 -8.65
N THR A 66 8.02 -1.46 -8.58
CA THR A 66 8.74 -2.06 -9.72
C THR A 66 7.95 -3.11 -10.49
N GLY A 67 6.63 -3.21 -10.28
CA GLY A 67 5.75 -4.17 -10.95
C GLY A 67 5.92 -5.63 -10.48
N LYS A 68 6.72 -5.85 -9.44
CA LYS A 68 7.00 -7.16 -8.83
C LYS A 68 5.89 -7.59 -7.88
N HIS A 69 4.65 -7.60 -8.38
CA HIS A 69 3.44 -7.80 -7.56
C HIS A 69 3.41 -9.15 -6.85
N GLU A 70 3.87 -10.22 -7.49
CA GLU A 70 3.97 -11.53 -6.83
C GLU A 70 4.92 -11.52 -5.64
N GLN A 71 6.08 -10.85 -5.77
CA GLN A 71 7.03 -10.74 -4.69
C GLN A 71 6.48 -9.90 -3.53
N ALA A 72 5.74 -8.83 -3.84
CA ALA A 72 5.08 -8.00 -2.83
C ALA A 72 4.07 -8.83 -2.02
N VAL A 73 3.20 -9.58 -2.70
CA VAL A 73 2.19 -10.42 -2.04
C VAL A 73 2.82 -11.56 -1.23
N LYS A 74 3.77 -12.30 -1.81
CA LYS A 74 4.47 -13.40 -1.10
C LYS A 74 5.24 -12.89 0.14
N GLY A 75 5.88 -11.72 0.01
CA GLY A 75 6.55 -11.07 1.14
C GLY A 75 5.57 -10.72 2.25
N TYR A 76 4.42 -10.13 1.89
CA TYR A 76 3.39 -9.80 2.86
C TYR A 76 2.80 -11.05 3.54
N GLU A 77 2.54 -12.11 2.79
CA GLU A 77 2.07 -13.38 3.37
C GLU A 77 3.09 -13.97 4.36
N SER A 78 4.38 -13.73 4.15
CA SER A 78 5.45 -14.26 5.00
C SER A 78 5.69 -13.45 6.28
N PHE A 79 5.60 -12.12 6.22
CA PHE A 79 5.98 -11.25 7.34
C PHE A 79 5.07 -10.04 7.55
N GLY A 80 3.92 -9.99 6.88
CA GLY A 80 3.00 -8.85 6.87
C GLY A 80 2.46 -8.45 8.24
N GLN A 81 2.36 -9.39 9.18
CA GLN A 81 1.95 -9.11 10.57
C GLN A 81 2.91 -8.15 11.30
N LYS A 82 4.15 -8.01 10.83
CA LYS A 82 5.15 -7.08 11.39
C LYS A 82 5.01 -5.66 10.83
N ILE A 83 4.27 -5.50 9.72
CA ILE A 83 4.14 -4.24 9.00
C ILE A 83 3.00 -3.42 9.59
N ARG A 84 3.32 -2.22 10.06
CA ARG A 84 2.32 -1.30 10.64
C ARG A 84 2.00 -0.11 9.74
N LYS A 85 2.86 0.17 8.77
CA LYS A 85 2.75 1.37 7.92
C LYS A 85 1.61 1.19 6.90
N THR A 86 0.54 1.98 7.07
CA THR A 86 -0.68 1.91 6.25
C THR A 86 -0.41 2.11 4.76
N ASN A 87 0.52 2.98 4.38
CA ASN A 87 0.90 3.22 2.98
C ASN A 87 1.51 1.96 2.32
N VAL A 88 2.34 1.21 3.03
CA VAL A 88 2.92 -0.05 2.54
C VAL A 88 1.84 -1.10 2.36
N LEU A 89 0.97 -1.27 3.35
CA LEU A 89 -0.15 -2.22 3.29
C LEU A 89 -1.10 -1.88 2.14
N HIS A 90 -1.32 -0.60 1.87
CA HIS A 90 -2.08 -0.15 0.71
C HIS A 90 -1.46 -0.62 -0.61
N ARG A 91 -0.15 -0.48 -0.78
CA ARG A 91 0.56 -0.97 -1.98
C ARG A 91 0.51 -2.50 -2.13
N VAL A 92 0.49 -3.23 -1.03
CA VAL A 92 0.26 -4.68 -1.07
C VAL A 92 -1.16 -4.99 -1.56
N ALA A 93 -2.18 -4.29 -1.06
CA ALA A 93 -3.55 -4.46 -1.51
C ALA A 93 -3.70 -4.18 -3.02
N LEU A 94 -3.06 -3.12 -3.51
CA LEU A 94 -3.00 -2.82 -4.95
C LEU A 94 -2.34 -3.97 -5.74
N SER A 95 -1.29 -4.57 -5.19
CA SER A 95 -0.64 -5.73 -5.81
C SER A 95 -1.56 -6.96 -5.86
N TYR A 96 -2.41 -7.18 -4.85
CA TYR A 96 -3.45 -8.22 -4.90
C TYR A 96 -4.44 -7.97 -6.04
N ILE A 97 -4.89 -6.72 -6.24
CA ILE A 97 -5.78 -6.35 -7.35
C ILE A 97 -5.11 -6.62 -8.71
N GLN A 98 -3.85 -6.19 -8.88
CA GLN A 98 -3.10 -6.40 -10.13
C GLN A 98 -2.95 -7.89 -10.47
N LEU A 99 -2.87 -8.76 -9.45
CA LEU A 99 -2.82 -10.21 -9.61
C LEU A 99 -4.21 -10.88 -9.70
N ARG A 100 -5.29 -10.10 -9.81
CA ARG A 100 -6.69 -10.56 -9.84
C ARG A 100 -7.11 -11.36 -8.58
N LYS A 101 -6.40 -11.16 -7.47
CA LYS A 101 -6.71 -11.74 -6.16
C LYS A 101 -7.64 -10.79 -5.38
N ASN A 102 -8.81 -10.54 -5.95
CA ASN A 102 -9.68 -9.44 -5.54
C ASN A 102 -10.27 -9.63 -4.13
N SER A 103 -10.60 -10.86 -3.72
CA SER A 103 -11.14 -11.13 -2.39
C SER A 103 -10.13 -10.81 -1.27
N GLN A 104 -8.85 -11.13 -1.48
CA GLN A 104 -7.77 -10.77 -0.55
C GLN A 104 -7.54 -9.26 -0.53
N ALA A 105 -7.57 -8.61 -1.70
CA ALA A 105 -7.47 -7.14 -1.78
C ALA A 105 -8.61 -6.45 -1.02
N GLU A 106 -9.85 -6.91 -1.22
CA GLU A 106 -11.04 -6.38 -0.55
C GLU A 106 -10.91 -6.50 0.98
N THR A 107 -10.50 -7.68 1.48
CA THR A 107 -10.30 -7.92 2.91
C THR A 107 -9.23 -7.00 3.50
N MET A 108 -8.10 -6.88 2.81
CA MET A 108 -7.01 -6.01 3.25
C MET A 108 -7.40 -4.53 3.25
N LEU A 109 -8.02 -4.05 2.17
CA LEU A 109 -8.44 -2.66 2.05
C LEU A 109 -9.46 -2.29 3.13
N MET A 110 -10.45 -3.15 3.39
CA MET A 110 -11.39 -2.93 4.50
C MET A 110 -10.69 -2.82 5.85
N ALA A 111 -9.72 -3.69 6.14
CA ALA A 111 -8.96 -3.63 7.38
C ALA A 111 -8.19 -2.31 7.52
N LEU A 112 -7.60 -1.83 6.41
CA LEU A 112 -6.92 -0.52 6.36
C LEU A 112 -7.89 0.65 6.51
N TYR A 113 -9.06 0.56 5.91
CA TYR A 113 -10.08 1.60 6.03
C TYR A 113 -10.70 1.67 7.42
N ARG A 114 -10.89 0.52 8.08
CA ARG A 114 -11.30 0.47 9.48
C ARG A 114 -10.30 1.23 10.38
N SER A 115 -9.00 1.02 10.17
CA SER A 115 -7.98 1.69 11.00
C SER A 115 -7.92 3.20 10.76
N LEU A 116 -8.25 3.66 9.54
CA LEU A 116 -8.26 5.08 9.18
C LEU A 116 -9.55 5.83 9.59
N ALA A 117 -10.73 5.22 9.39
CA ALA A 117 -12.01 5.90 9.63
C ALA A 117 -12.56 5.72 11.04
N GLY A 118 -11.98 4.82 11.85
CA GLY A 118 -12.50 4.51 13.20
C GLY A 118 -13.90 3.88 13.22
N LYS A 119 -14.48 3.58 12.05
CA LYS A 119 -15.79 2.93 11.92
C LYS A 119 -15.60 1.43 11.77
N SER A 120 -16.30 0.67 12.61
CA SER A 120 -16.33 -0.79 12.51
C SER A 120 -17.23 -1.18 11.34
N TYR A 121 -16.63 -1.67 10.27
CA TYR A 121 -17.34 -2.43 9.26
C TYR A 121 -17.59 -3.82 9.85
N GLU A 122 -18.79 -4.08 10.35
CA GLU A 122 -19.18 -5.39 10.91
C GLU A 122 -19.00 -6.52 9.87
N LEU A 123 -18.78 -7.74 10.34
CA LEU A 123 -18.20 -8.88 9.61
C LEU A 123 -19.02 -9.44 8.41
N ASP A 124 -20.09 -8.79 7.96
CA ASP A 124 -20.89 -9.23 6.82
C ASP A 124 -20.48 -8.54 5.51
N LEU A 125 -19.50 -9.16 4.84
CA LEU A 125 -19.01 -8.76 3.52
C LEU A 125 -20.10 -8.63 2.46
N GLU A 126 -21.13 -9.48 2.51
CA GLU A 126 -22.17 -9.54 1.51
C GLU A 126 -23.18 -8.40 1.70
N GLN A 127 -23.52 -8.11 2.96
CA GLN A 127 -24.33 -6.95 3.32
C GLN A 127 -23.64 -5.64 2.93
N TYR A 128 -22.34 -5.48 3.22
CA TYR A 128 -21.59 -4.29 2.81
C TYR A 128 -21.49 -4.16 1.30
N ARG A 129 -21.25 -5.27 0.58
CA ARG A 129 -21.24 -5.27 -0.89
C ARG A 129 -22.56 -4.74 -1.45
N LYS A 130 -23.68 -5.19 -0.88
CA LYS A 130 -25.03 -4.74 -1.28
C LYS A 130 -25.24 -3.26 -0.98
N GLU A 131 -24.93 -2.81 0.24
CA GLU A 131 -25.10 -1.42 0.66
C GLU A 131 -24.28 -0.45 -0.21
N TYR A 132 -22.99 -0.74 -0.40
CA TYR A 132 -22.09 0.12 -1.17
C TYR A 132 -22.38 0.10 -2.68
N SER A 133 -22.80 -1.05 -3.23
CA SER A 133 -23.23 -1.11 -4.63
C SER A 133 -24.50 -0.31 -4.88
N GLN A 134 -25.41 -0.24 -3.90
CA GLN A 134 -26.61 0.60 -3.99
C GLN A 134 -26.30 2.10 -3.82
N LYS A 135 -25.27 2.45 -3.03
CA LYS A 135 -24.82 3.84 -2.86
C LYS A 135 -24.03 4.38 -4.04
N LEU A 136 -23.38 3.52 -4.84
CA LEU A 136 -22.51 3.94 -5.94
C LEU A 136 -23.15 4.95 -6.90
N PRO A 137 -24.40 4.78 -7.39
CA PRO A 137 -25.01 5.75 -8.30
C PRO A 137 -25.21 7.13 -7.68
N ALA A 138 -25.48 7.21 -6.38
CA ALA A 138 -25.61 8.48 -5.65
C ALA A 138 -24.25 9.15 -5.48
N LEU A 139 -23.24 8.40 -5.04
CA LEU A 139 -21.87 8.89 -4.86
C LEU A 139 -21.27 9.39 -6.18
N LEU A 140 -21.55 8.73 -7.31
CA LEU A 140 -21.13 9.20 -8.64
C LEU A 140 -21.83 10.50 -9.07
N LYS A 141 -23.07 10.73 -8.64
CA LYS A 141 -23.75 12.01 -8.87
C LYS A 141 -23.12 13.11 -8.04
N GLU A 142 -22.83 12.83 -6.77
CA GLU A 142 -22.15 13.77 -5.87
C GLU A 142 -20.73 14.12 -6.37
N GLU A 143 -19.96 13.13 -6.85
CA GLU A 143 -18.63 13.34 -7.46
C GLU A 143 -18.70 14.30 -8.67
N LYS A 144 -19.73 14.15 -9.52
CA LYS A 144 -19.94 15.03 -10.69
C LYS A 144 -20.33 16.45 -10.32
N GLN A 145 -20.87 16.67 -9.12
CA GLN A 145 -21.32 17.98 -8.64
C GLN A 145 -20.19 18.80 -7.99
N GLY A 146 -19.01 18.21 -7.75
CA GLY A 146 -17.84 18.94 -7.24
C GLY A 146 -16.97 18.09 -6.32
N GLN A 147 -16.10 18.75 -5.56
CA GLN A 147 -15.22 18.07 -4.61
C GLN A 147 -16.03 17.45 -3.46
N LEU A 148 -15.98 16.13 -3.38
CA LEU A 148 -16.50 15.35 -2.26
C LEU A 148 -15.63 15.60 -1.01
N PRO A 149 -16.24 15.73 0.19
CA PRO A 149 -15.48 15.72 1.44
C PRO A 149 -14.77 14.36 1.62
N ALA A 150 -13.66 14.33 2.37
CA ALA A 150 -12.81 13.15 2.52
C ALA A 150 -13.58 11.89 2.96
N SER A 151 -14.59 12.04 3.83
CA SER A 151 -15.47 10.94 4.24
C SER A 151 -16.28 10.35 3.09
N ARG A 152 -16.73 11.17 2.14
CA ARG A 152 -17.47 10.74 0.95
C ARG A 152 -16.57 10.19 -0.14
N GLN A 153 -15.35 10.72 -0.29
CA GLN A 153 -14.33 10.10 -1.16
C GLN A 153 -14.00 8.69 -0.69
N MET A 154 -13.93 8.47 0.62
CA MET A 154 -13.72 7.15 1.19
C MET A 154 -14.87 6.19 0.85
N GLU A 155 -16.12 6.66 1.00
CA GLU A 155 -17.29 5.88 0.62
C GLU A 155 -17.34 5.58 -0.89
N LEU A 156 -16.92 6.52 -1.74
CA LEU A 156 -16.83 6.33 -3.18
C LEU A 156 -15.80 5.26 -3.57
N GLY A 157 -14.62 5.29 -2.96
CA GLY A 157 -13.59 4.27 -3.22
C GLY A 157 -14.05 2.88 -2.79
N MET A 158 -14.71 2.77 -1.63
CA MET A 158 -15.32 1.52 -1.16
C MET A 158 -16.47 1.05 -2.06
N ALA A 159 -17.30 1.97 -2.55
CA ALA A 159 -18.37 1.66 -3.50
C ALA A 159 -17.83 1.09 -4.82
N HIS A 160 -16.78 1.69 -5.38
CA HIS A 160 -16.11 1.16 -6.55
C HIS A 160 -15.49 -0.22 -6.29
N LEU A 161 -14.88 -0.43 -5.12
CA LEU A 161 -14.28 -1.70 -4.73
C LEU A 161 -15.33 -2.82 -4.70
N PHE A 162 -16.45 -2.62 -4.01
CA PHE A 162 -17.50 -3.63 -3.87
C PHE A 162 -18.29 -3.90 -5.15
N SER A 163 -18.39 -2.91 -6.05
CA SER A 163 -19.00 -3.08 -7.37
C SER A 163 -18.05 -3.68 -8.41
N GLY A 164 -16.82 -4.06 -8.03
CA GLY A 164 -15.84 -4.66 -8.93
C GLY A 164 -15.15 -3.66 -9.87
N HIS A 165 -15.36 -2.36 -9.66
CA HIS A 165 -14.68 -1.27 -10.39
C HIS A 165 -13.32 -0.98 -9.76
N TYR A 166 -12.45 -1.99 -9.73
CA TYR A 166 -11.19 -1.94 -8.99
C TYR A 166 -10.28 -0.78 -9.43
N ASP A 167 -10.15 -0.51 -10.72
CA ASP A 167 -9.31 0.59 -11.22
C ASP A 167 -9.77 1.97 -10.68
N ARG A 168 -11.08 2.19 -10.58
CA ARG A 168 -11.63 3.43 -10.00
C ARG A 168 -11.45 3.47 -8.49
N ALA A 169 -11.62 2.33 -7.81
CA ALA A 169 -11.33 2.23 -6.39
C ALA A 169 -9.88 2.64 -6.10
N ILE A 170 -8.92 2.10 -6.87
CA ILE A 170 -7.50 2.45 -6.79
C ILE A 170 -7.29 3.95 -6.97
N GLN A 171 -7.86 4.54 -8.03
CA GLN A 171 -7.71 5.99 -8.30
C GLN A 171 -8.19 6.85 -7.14
N VAL A 172 -9.38 6.58 -6.62
CA VAL A 172 -9.96 7.33 -5.51
C VAL A 172 -9.08 7.21 -4.27
N PHE A 173 -8.67 5.99 -3.95
CA PHE A 173 -7.85 5.72 -2.78
C PHE A 173 -6.43 6.29 -2.86
N GLN A 174 -5.81 6.29 -4.04
CA GLN A 174 -4.53 6.97 -4.27
C GLN A 174 -4.68 8.49 -4.11
N SER A 175 -5.76 9.08 -4.63
CA SER A 175 -6.02 10.52 -4.49
C SER A 175 -6.19 10.94 -3.04
N MET A 176 -6.89 10.13 -2.24
CA MET A 176 -7.04 10.36 -0.80
C MET A 176 -5.71 10.25 -0.06
N ALA A 177 -4.90 9.22 -0.36
CA ALA A 177 -3.61 9.04 0.28
C ALA A 177 -2.65 10.20 -0.01
N ALA A 178 -2.70 10.76 -1.23
CA ALA A 178 -1.92 11.95 -1.60
C ALA A 178 -2.38 13.22 -0.87
N SER A 179 -3.68 13.34 -0.55
CA SER A 179 -4.23 14.49 0.18
C SER A 179 -3.96 14.49 1.70
N LEU A 180 -3.53 13.34 2.23
CA LEU A 180 -3.20 13.14 3.65
C LEU A 180 -1.68 13.16 3.93
N ALA A 181 -0.86 13.25 2.88
CA ALA A 181 0.61 13.32 2.95
C ALA A 181 1.08 14.78 2.98
#